data_AF-A0A3B9CUK8-F1
#
_entry.id   AF-A0A3B9CUK8-F1
#
_cell.length_a   1.000
_cell.length_b   1.000
_cell.length_c   1.000
_cell.angle_alpha   90.00
_cell.angle_beta   90.00
_cell.angle_gamma   90.00
#
_symmetry.space_group_name_H-M   'P 1'
#
loop_
_entity.id
_entity.type
_entity.pdbx_description
1 polymer ?
#
loop_
_entity_poly.entity_id
_entity_poly.type
_entity_poly.pdbx_seq_one_letter_code
_entity_poly.pdbx_strand_id
1 'polypeptide(L)'
;MSTVAPPRPEAVPEIEPESNGLVASFNSVDTVLEAVRVLRSGGIERIDVHSPHPIHGLDDALGLKGSPLPWGAIAGAAIGLGSGIWMAWWMNAVDYPFIISGKPL
;
A
#
# COMPACT_ATOMS: atom_id res chain seq x y z
N MET A 1 39.76 13.06 -27.63
CA MET A 1 39.97 12.41 -26.32
C MET A 1 39.63 13.42 -25.23
N SER A 2 38.36 13.46 -24.81
CA SER A 2 37.92 14.31 -23.69
C SER A 2 38.00 13.47 -22.43
N THR A 3 38.95 13.80 -21.56
CA THR A 3 39.07 13.19 -20.24
C THR A 3 37.90 13.68 -19.38
N VAL A 4 37.06 12.76 -18.91
CA VAL A 4 36.01 13.05 -17.92
C VAL A 4 36.66 13.02 -16.55
N ALA A 5 36.68 14.17 -15.88
CA ALA A 5 37.14 14.27 -14.49
C ALA A 5 36.28 13.38 -13.58
N PRO A 6 36.85 12.73 -12.55
CA PRO A 6 36.08 11.93 -11.61
C PRO A 6 35.02 12.80 -10.90
N PRO A 7 33.81 12.29 -10.64
CA PRO A 7 32.77 13.04 -9.97
C PRO A 7 33.27 13.48 -8.58
N ARG A 8 33.11 14.77 -8.27
CA ARG A 8 33.47 15.36 -6.99
C ARG A 8 32.68 14.63 -5.88
N PRO A 9 33.31 14.23 -4.76
CA PRO A 9 32.56 13.73 -3.61
C PRO A 9 31.60 14.84 -3.17
N GLU A 10 30.30 14.61 -3.35
CA GLU A 10 29.25 15.54 -2.98
C GLU A 10 29.35 15.81 -1.47
N ALA A 11 29.42 17.09 -1.10
CA ALA A 11 29.51 17.50 0.29
C ALA A 11 28.23 17.06 1.03
N VAL A 12 28.40 16.36 2.15
CA VAL A 12 27.30 16.06 3.07
C VAL A 12 26.82 17.39 3.64
N PRO A 13 25.58 17.83 3.36
CA PRO A 13 25.10 19.11 3.86
C PRO A 13 25.06 19.09 5.40
N GLU A 14 25.56 20.16 6.01
CA GLU A 14 25.50 20.40 7.45
C GLU A 14 24.02 20.64 7.83
N ILE A 15 23.48 19.79 8.70
CA ILE A 15 22.04 19.75 9.01
C ILE A 15 21.75 20.72 10.16
N GLU A 16 21.11 21.84 9.84
CA GLU A 16 20.55 22.77 10.83
C GLU A 16 19.43 22.08 11.65
N PRO A 17 19.32 22.35 12.97
CA PRO A 17 18.64 21.52 13.97
C PRO A 17 17.08 21.55 13.95
N GLU A 18 16.44 21.83 12.81
CA GLU A 18 14.99 21.70 12.62
C GLU A 18 14.61 20.47 11.76
N SER A 19 15.42 19.41 11.77
CA SER A 19 15.15 18.20 10.99
C SER A 19 14.14 17.27 11.68
N ASN A 20 12.90 17.23 11.20
CA ASN A 20 11.85 16.29 11.64
C ASN A 20 12.07 14.83 11.19
N GLY A 21 13.25 14.49 10.65
CA GLY A 21 13.56 13.14 10.20
C GLY A 21 14.98 13.01 9.63
N LEU A 22 15.44 11.77 9.49
CA LEU A 22 16.71 11.40 8.87
C LEU A 22 16.42 10.59 7.60
N VAL A 23 17.17 10.84 6.53
CA VAL A 23 17.11 10.06 5.28
C VAL A 23 18.49 9.52 4.96
N ALA A 24 18.57 8.24 4.59
CA ALA A 24 19.78 7.57 4.14
C ALA A 24 19.55 6.93 2.77
N SER A 25 20.54 7.03 1.89
CA SER A 25 20.52 6.40 0.56
C SER A 25 21.40 5.16 0.56
N PHE A 26 20.93 4.09 -0.09
CA PHE A 26 21.61 2.81 -0.16
C PHE A 26 21.73 2.36 -1.61
N ASN A 27 22.85 1.72 -1.96
CA ASN A 27 23.12 1.24 -3.32
C ASN A 27 22.64 -0.20 -3.58
N SER A 28 22.27 -0.94 -2.54
CA SER A 28 21.84 -2.34 -2.64
C SER A 28 20.62 -2.63 -1.77
N VAL A 29 19.73 -3.48 -2.27
CA VAL A 29 18.52 -3.94 -1.57
C VAL A 29 18.87 -4.66 -0.26
N ASP A 30 19.93 -5.48 -0.26
CA ASP A 30 20.33 -6.23 0.94
C ASP A 30 20.74 -5.30 2.08
N THR A 31 21.46 -4.22 1.75
CA THR A 31 21.89 -3.21 2.73
C THR A 31 20.71 -2.44 3.32
N VAL A 32 19.64 -2.23 2.54
CA VAL A 32 18.39 -1.62 3.03
C VAL A 32 17.70 -2.56 4.02
N LEU A 33 17.55 -3.84 3.69
CA LEU A 33 16.89 -4.82 4.56
C LEU A 33 17.63 -4.99 5.89
N GLU A 34 18.96 -5.04 5.87
CA GLU A 34 19.76 -5.10 7.08
C GLU A 34 19.61 -3.83 7.92
N ALA A 35 19.70 -2.64 7.29
CA ALA A 35 19.50 -1.37 7.97
C ALA A 35 18.13 -1.28 8.64
N VAL A 36 17.06 -1.66 7.95
CA VAL A 36 15.69 -1.69 8.50
C VAL A 36 15.60 -2.62 9.72
N ARG A 37 16.18 -3.83 9.65
CA ARG A 37 16.19 -4.78 10.78
C ARG A 37 16.91 -4.21 11.99
N VAL A 38 18.06 -3.56 11.79
CA VAL A 38 18.81 -2.92 12.87
C VAL A 38 18.00 -1.78 13.48
N LEU A 39 17.44 -0.88 12.67
CA LEU A 39 16.61 0.23 13.14
C LEU A 39 15.38 -0.25 13.92
N ARG A 40 14.75 -1.34 13.45
CA ARG A 40 13.61 -1.96 14.13
C ARG A 40 14.00 -2.59 15.47
N SER A 41 15.13 -3.31 15.51
CA SER A 41 15.69 -3.86 16.76
C SER A 41 16.09 -2.76 17.76
N GLY A 42 16.46 -1.58 17.25
CA GLY A 42 16.73 -0.37 18.03
C GLY A 42 15.47 0.33 18.56
N GLY A 43 14.27 -0.21 18.30
CA GLY A 43 13.01 0.34 18.81
C GLY A 43 12.46 1.52 18.02
N ILE A 44 12.98 1.79 16.81
CA ILE A 44 12.45 2.86 15.96
C ILE A 44 11.22 2.32 15.24
N GLU A 45 10.05 2.87 15.58
CA GLU A 45 8.78 2.41 15.01
C GLU A 45 8.41 3.14 13.71
N ARG A 46 8.82 4.41 13.57
CA ARG A 46 8.51 5.27 12.42
C ARG A 46 9.65 5.22 11.42
N ILE A 47 9.58 4.25 10.52
CA ILE A 47 10.56 4.06 9.45
C ILE A 47 9.78 3.85 8.15
N ASP A 48 10.11 4.64 7.13
CA ASP A 48 9.61 4.45 5.77
C ASP A 48 10.77 4.22 4.82
N VAL A 49 10.55 3.35 3.83
CA VAL A 49 11.54 3.02 2.80
C VAL A 49 10.95 3.33 1.45
N HIS A 50 11.62 4.21 0.70
CA HIS A 50 11.25 4.56 -0.66
C HIS A 50 12.11 3.77 -1.65
N SER A 51 11.47 2.92 -2.44
CA SER A 51 12.14 2.10 -3.47
C SER A 51 11.42 2.26 -4.81
N PRO A 52 12.15 2.31 -5.94
CA PRO A 52 11.55 2.41 -7.27
C PRO A 52 10.80 1.14 -7.70
N HIS A 53 11.03 0.03 -7.00
CA HIS A 53 10.39 -1.25 -7.23
C HIS A 53 10.06 -1.96 -5.90
N PRO A 54 9.14 -2.93 -5.90
CA PRO A 54 8.87 -3.75 -4.73
C PRO A 54 10.14 -4.50 -4.28
N ILE A 55 10.34 -4.57 -2.97
CA ILE A 55 11.41 -5.37 -2.35
C ILE A 55 10.73 -6.49 -1.56
N HIS A 56 11.00 -7.74 -1.95
CA HIS A 56 10.44 -8.90 -1.24
C HIS A 56 10.96 -8.95 0.20
N GLY A 57 10.05 -9.16 1.16
CA GLY A 57 10.38 -9.25 2.59
C GLY A 57 10.63 -7.90 3.28
N LEU A 58 10.49 -6.77 2.57
CA LEU A 58 10.58 -5.44 3.19
C LEU A 58 9.41 -5.19 4.15
N ASP A 59 8.19 -5.61 3.79
CA ASP A 59 7.01 -5.45 4.65
C ASP A 59 7.17 -6.18 5.99
N ASP A 60 7.73 -7.40 5.95
CA ASP A 60 8.05 -8.19 7.13
C ASP A 60 9.16 -7.55 7.97
N ALA A 61 10.21 -7.02 7.30
CA ALA A 61 11.31 -6.33 7.97
C ALA A 61 10.86 -5.03 8.66
N LEU A 62 9.93 -4.30 8.04
CA LEU A 62 9.29 -3.11 8.62
C LEU A 62 8.25 -3.48 9.69
N GLY A 63 7.80 -4.73 9.72
CA GLY A 63 6.76 -5.20 10.63
C GLY A 63 5.40 -4.56 10.36
N LEU A 64 5.11 -4.29 9.08
CA LEU A 64 3.85 -3.71 8.67
C LEU A 64 2.71 -4.71 8.90
N LYS A 65 1.59 -4.24 9.46
CA LYS A 65 0.38 -5.05 9.55
C LYS A 65 -0.27 -5.13 8.17
N GLY A 66 -0.88 -6.28 7.88
CA GLY A 66 -1.68 -6.45 6.67
C GLY A 66 -2.75 -5.37 6.55
N SER A 67 -2.95 -4.88 5.31
CA SER A 67 -3.92 -3.82 5.03
C SER A 67 -5.37 -4.29 5.32
N PRO A 68 -6.22 -3.45 5.95
CA PRO A 68 -7.63 -3.76 6.15
C PRO A 68 -8.47 -3.62 4.86
N LEU A 69 -7.87 -3.13 3.77
CA LEU A 69 -8.54 -2.88 2.49
C LEU A 69 -9.32 -4.08 1.92
N PRO A 70 -8.82 -5.33 1.97
CA PRO A 70 -9.55 -6.48 1.43
C PRO A 70 -10.89 -6.72 2.14
N TRP A 71 -10.97 -6.46 3.45
CA TRP A 71 -12.21 -6.61 4.20
C TRP A 71 -13.26 -5.57 3.79
N GLY A 72 -12.84 -4.32 3.57
CA GLY A 72 -13.71 -3.27 3.04
C GLY A 72 -14.23 -3.62 1.65
N ALA A 73 -13.37 -4.16 0.78
CA ALA A 73 -13.74 -4.58 -0.57
C ALA A 73 -14.79 -5.71 -0.56
N ILE A 74 -14.60 -6.75 0.28
CA ILE A 74 -15.55 -7.86 0.42
C ILE A 74 -16.89 -7.38 0.97
N ALA A 75 -16.89 -6.51 1.99
CA ALA A 75 -18.11 -5.95 2.55
C ALA A 75 -18.88 -5.12 1.50
N GLY A 76 -18.17 -4.26 0.75
CA GLY A 76 -18.75 -3.49 -0.34
C GLY A 76 -19.35 -4.38 -1.44
N ALA A 77 -18.64 -5.43 -1.84
CA ALA A 77 -19.13 -6.39 -2.83
C ALA A 77 -20.39 -7.13 -2.34
N ALA A 78 -20.43 -7.58 -1.08
CA ALA A 78 -21.58 -8.26 -0.50
C ALA A 78 -22.81 -7.35 -0.41
N ILE A 79 -22.63 -6.08 -0.01
CA ILE A 79 -23.71 -5.10 0.03
C ILE A 79 -24.22 -4.78 -1.38
N GLY A 80 -23.31 -4.60 -2.35
CA GLY A 80 -23.68 -4.34 -3.74
C GLY A 80 -24.48 -5.49 -4.35
N LEU A 81 -24.00 -6.73 -4.18
CA LEU A 81 -24.69 -7.92 -4.68
C LEU A 81 -26.03 -8.13 -3.97
N GLY A 82 -26.05 -8.01 -2.64
CA GLY A 82 -27.26 -8.16 -1.84
C GLY A 82 -28.33 -7.13 -2.19
N SER A 83 -27.95 -5.85 -2.29
CA SER A 83 -28.86 -4.77 -2.69
C SER A 83 -29.35 -4.92 -4.13
N GLY A 84 -28.50 -5.35 -5.06
CA GLY A 84 -28.91 -5.58 -6.45
C GLY A 84 -29.96 -6.69 -6.58
N ILE A 85 -29.74 -7.83 -5.92
CA ILE A 85 -30.72 -8.94 -5.89
C ILE A 85 -32.00 -8.50 -5.18
N TRP A 86 -31.87 -7.84 -4.03
CA TRP A 86 -33.00 -7.37 -3.26
C TRP A 86 -33.85 -6.36 -4.05
N MET A 87 -33.21 -5.42 -4.73
CA MET A 87 -33.87 -4.44 -5.60
C MET A 87 -34.61 -5.14 -6.74
N ALA A 88 -33.96 -6.10 -7.43
CA ALA A 88 -34.57 -6.85 -8.52
C ALA A 88 -35.82 -7.61 -8.06
N TRP A 89 -35.76 -8.29 -6.90
CA TRP A 89 -36.91 -8.98 -6.32
C TRP A 89 -38.02 -8.01 -5.90
N TRP A 90 -37.67 -6.94 -5.18
CA TRP A 90 -38.63 -5.95 -4.69
C TRP A 90 -39.44 -5.34 -5.82
N MET A 91 -38.77 -4.89 -6.88
CA MET A 91 -39.43 -4.24 -8.02
C MET A 91 -40.30 -5.22 -8.81
N ASN A 92 -39.86 -6.46 -9.02
CA ASN A 92 -40.61 -7.44 -9.83
C ASN A 92 -41.71 -8.18 -9.06
N ALA A 93 -41.60 -8.32 -7.74
CA ALA A 93 -42.52 -9.15 -6.94
C ALA A 93 -43.43 -8.37 -5.99
N VAL A 94 -43.01 -7.19 -5.53
CA VAL A 94 -43.72 -6.44 -4.49
C VAL A 94 -44.26 -5.12 -5.03
N ASP A 95 -43.39 -4.24 -5.53
CA ASP A 95 -43.77 -2.88 -5.93
C ASP A 95 -44.64 -2.88 -7.19
N TYR A 96 -44.20 -3.59 -8.23
CA TYR A 96 -44.95 -3.74 -9.47
C TYR A 96 -44.83 -5.18 -10.00
N PRO A 97 -45.74 -6.09 -9.61
CA PRO A 97 -45.73 -7.47 -10.07
C PRO A 97 -45.92 -7.56 -11.58
N PHE A 98 -44.83 -7.76 -12.31
CA PHE A 98 -44.81 -7.80 -13.78
C PHE A 98 -44.95 -9.23 -14.29
N ILE A 99 -46.14 -9.60 -14.78
CA ILE A 99 -46.39 -10.91 -15.40
C ILE A 99 -45.93 -10.85 -16.86
N ILE A 100 -44.68 -11.23 -17.12
CA ILE A 100 -44.13 -11.31 -18.48
C ILE A 100 -44.10 -12.78 -18.91
N SER A 101 -44.87 -13.12 -19.94
CA SER A 101 -44.88 -14.46 -20.55
C SER A 101 -45.30 -15.62 -19.61
N GLY A 102 -46.08 -15.34 -18.57
CA GLY A 102 -46.66 -16.35 -17.67
C GLY A 102 -45.65 -17.06 -16.74
N LYS A 103 -44.43 -16.55 -16.64
CA LYS A 103 -43.43 -17.09 -15.70
C LYS A 103 -43.76 -16.68 -14.27
N PRO A 104 -43.68 -17.61 -13.31
CA PRO A 104 -43.82 -17.28 -11.90
C PRO A 104 -42.68 -16.34 -11.47
N LEU A 105 -43.03 -15.43 -10.57
CA LEU A 105 -42.11 -14.48 -9.92
C LEU A 105 -41.22 -15.19 -8.90
#